data_AF-A0A1G3T0J1-F1
#
_entry.id   AF-A0A1G3T0J1-F1
#
_cell.length_a   1.000
_cell.length_b   1.000
_cell.length_c   1.000
_cell.angle_alpha   90.00
_cell.angle_beta   90.00
_cell.angle_gamma   90.00
#
_symmetry.space_group_name_H-M   'P 1'
#
loop_
_entity.id
_entity.type
_entity.pdbx_description
1 polymer ?
#
loop_
_entity_poly.entity_id
_entity_poly.type
_entity_poly.pdbx_seq_one_letter_code
_entity_poly.pdbx_strand_id
1 'polypeptide(L)'
;MALSYEPSRIFKALSKNPKHFNDEYYLLIDMLKRYPNLYADISALLTPVRAKVLRHLSRQSDIHHKLLFGTDFPVPFSTMLNSYDLPYRKRFALAREANPFDRYAKAILEYFPQENPIYTNYTKILGE
;
A
#
# COMPACT_ATOMS: atom_id res chain seq x y z
N MET A 1 -3.67 -8.78 1.07
CA MET A 1 -4.91 -7.96 0.89
C MET A 1 -5.67 -8.41 -0.35
N ALA A 2 -6.80 -9.10 -0.18
CA ALA A 2 -7.62 -9.57 -1.29
C ALA A 2 -8.51 -8.43 -1.79
N LEU A 3 -8.20 -7.90 -2.97
CA LEU A 3 -9.07 -6.98 -3.69
C LEU A 3 -9.64 -7.74 -4.88
N SER A 4 -10.92 -8.08 -4.80
CA SER A 4 -11.70 -8.76 -5.85
C SER A 4 -11.71 -7.95 -7.16
N TYR A 5 -11.57 -8.64 -8.28
CA TYR A 5 -11.49 -8.06 -9.63
C TYR A 5 -12.83 -8.23 -10.35
N GLU A 6 -13.58 -7.14 -10.54
CA GLU A 6 -14.76 -7.12 -11.42
C GLU A 6 -14.46 -6.25 -12.66
N PRO A 7 -14.40 -6.86 -13.88
CA PRO A 7 -14.12 -6.12 -15.12
C PRO A 7 -15.11 -4.99 -15.41
N SER A 8 -16.35 -5.10 -14.93
CA SER A 8 -17.39 -4.07 -15.07
C SER A 8 -17.15 -2.80 -14.24
N ARG A 9 -16.11 -2.77 -13.39
CA ARG A 9 -15.88 -1.71 -12.39
C ARG A 9 -14.48 -1.07 -12.48
N ILE A 10 -13.85 -1.03 -13.66
CA ILE A 10 -12.51 -0.44 -13.86
C ILE A 10 -12.41 0.99 -13.27
N PHE A 11 -13.43 1.83 -13.47
CA PHE A 11 -13.45 3.20 -12.90
C PHE A 11 -13.47 3.23 -11.37
N LYS A 12 -14.15 2.27 -10.71
CA LYS A 12 -14.13 2.13 -9.24
C LYS A 12 -12.80 1.54 -8.76
N ALA A 13 -12.21 0.62 -9.53
CA ALA A 13 -10.92 0.02 -9.24
C ALA A 13 -9.76 1.01 -9.27
N LEU A 14 -9.90 2.12 -10.01
CA LEU A 14 -8.92 3.21 -10.06
C LEU A 14 -9.34 4.46 -9.26
N SER A 15 -10.49 4.40 -8.56
CA SER A 15 -11.00 5.55 -7.83
C SER A 15 -10.29 5.77 -6.50
N LYS A 16 -10.05 7.04 -6.18
CA LYS A 16 -9.46 7.49 -4.90
C LYS A 16 -10.49 7.70 -3.79
N ASN A 17 -11.78 7.66 -4.13
CA ASN A 17 -12.84 7.88 -3.15
C ASN A 17 -12.94 6.64 -2.24
N PRO A 18 -12.82 6.78 -0.91
CA PRO A 18 -12.95 5.66 0.01
C PRO A 18 -14.24 4.84 -0.18
N LYS A 19 -15.35 5.48 -0.59
CA LYS A 19 -16.62 4.80 -0.93
C LYS A 19 -16.52 3.78 -2.08
N HIS A 20 -15.41 3.76 -2.81
CA HIS A 20 -15.15 2.82 -3.91
C HIS A 20 -14.03 1.83 -3.59
N PHE A 21 -13.55 1.82 -2.34
CA PHE A 21 -12.73 0.73 -1.84
C PHE A 21 -13.60 -0.51 -1.61
N ASN A 22 -13.01 -1.69 -1.66
CA ASN A 22 -13.77 -2.91 -1.48
C ASN A 22 -14.06 -3.12 0.02
N ASP A 23 -15.16 -3.77 0.37
CA ASP A 23 -15.57 -3.96 1.76
C ASP A 23 -14.56 -4.78 2.56
N GLU A 24 -13.86 -5.70 1.88
CA GLU A 24 -12.79 -6.53 2.46
C GLU A 24 -11.62 -5.68 2.97
N TYR A 25 -11.37 -4.50 2.38
CA TYR A 25 -10.38 -3.57 2.90
C TYR A 25 -10.78 -3.06 4.28
N TYR A 26 -12.03 -2.62 4.44
CA TYR A 26 -12.53 -2.10 5.72
C TYR A 26 -12.64 -3.20 6.77
N LEU A 27 -13.07 -4.40 6.35
CA LEU A 27 -13.07 -5.57 7.21
C LEU A 27 -11.66 -5.88 7.73
N LEU A 28 -10.64 -5.84 6.88
CA LEU A 28 -9.25 -6.06 7.30
C LEU A 28 -8.80 -5.01 8.32
N ILE A 29 -9.11 -3.73 8.10
CA ILE A 29 -8.79 -2.65 9.04
C ILE A 29 -9.45 -2.90 10.41
N ASP A 30 -10.72 -3.29 10.43
CA ASP A 30 -11.46 -3.63 11.66
C ASP A 30 -10.86 -4.86 12.37
N MET A 31 -10.53 -5.91 11.61
CA MET A 31 -9.87 -7.10 12.14
C MET A 31 -8.50 -6.77 12.75
N LEU A 32 -7.70 -5.92 12.10
CA LEU A 32 -6.40 -5.48 12.63
C LEU A 32 -6.56 -4.72 13.95
N LYS A 33 -7.66 -3.99 14.17
CA LYS A 33 -7.95 -3.34 15.45
C LYS A 33 -8.41 -4.35 16.51
N ARG A 34 -9.28 -5.28 16.13
CA ARG A 34 -9.92 -6.24 17.06
C ARG A 34 -8.99 -7.34 17.55
N TYR A 35 -8.17 -7.91 16.67
CA TYR A 35 -7.41 -9.12 17.00
C TYR A 35 -5.95 -8.78 17.32
N PRO A 36 -5.45 -9.09 18.54
CA PRO A 36 -4.11 -8.66 18.98
C PRO A 36 -2.98 -9.29 18.15
N ASN A 37 -3.14 -10.55 17.74
CA ASN A 37 -2.10 -11.33 17.03
C ASN A 37 -2.30 -11.35 15.50
N LEU A 38 -3.12 -10.47 14.95
CA LEU A 38 -3.33 -10.35 13.50
C LEU A 38 -2.43 -9.25 12.93
N TYR A 39 -1.67 -9.60 11.89
CA TYR A 39 -0.80 -8.70 11.16
C TYR A 39 -1.14 -8.74 9.67
N ALA A 40 -0.78 -7.69 8.94
CA ALA A 40 -0.93 -7.65 7.49
C ALA A 40 0.32 -7.03 6.87
N ASP A 41 0.81 -7.59 5.77
CA ASP A 41 1.82 -6.95 4.97
C ASP A 41 1.20 -5.92 3.99
N ILE A 42 2.04 -4.99 3.52
CA ILE A 42 1.71 -4.05 2.45
C ILE A 42 2.34 -4.46 1.10
N SER A 43 2.53 -5.76 0.89
CA SER A 43 3.12 -6.32 -0.33
C SER A 43 2.18 -6.15 -1.54
N ALA A 44 2.77 -5.92 -2.72
CA ALA A 44 2.07 -5.61 -3.98
C ALA A 44 1.05 -4.46 -3.89
N LEU A 45 1.13 -3.61 -2.86
CA LEU A 45 0.18 -2.53 -2.65
C LEU A 45 0.28 -1.46 -3.75
N LEU A 46 1.45 -1.34 -4.40
CA LEU A 46 1.64 -0.49 -5.57
C LEU A 46 1.05 -1.09 -6.86
N THR A 47 0.41 -2.26 -6.89
CA THR A 47 -0.28 -2.69 -8.12
C THR A 47 -1.47 -1.75 -8.43
N PRO A 48 -1.84 -1.49 -9.71
CA PRO A 48 -2.82 -0.45 -10.06
C PRO A 48 -4.15 -0.51 -9.31
N VAL A 49 -4.68 -1.73 -9.08
CA VAL A 49 -5.95 -1.93 -8.35
C VAL A 49 -5.79 -1.74 -6.84
N ARG A 50 -4.64 -2.11 -6.27
CA ARG A 50 -4.39 -2.05 -4.83
C ARG A 50 -3.93 -0.66 -4.37
N ALA A 51 -3.27 0.08 -5.24
CA ALA A 51 -2.71 1.39 -4.94
C ALA A 51 -3.77 2.44 -4.56
N LYS A 52 -5.05 2.23 -4.91
CA LYS A 52 -6.14 3.17 -4.59
C LYS A 52 -6.30 3.43 -3.08
N VAL A 53 -5.99 2.44 -2.24
CA VAL A 53 -6.15 2.56 -0.78
C VAL A 53 -4.93 3.16 -0.09
N LEU A 54 -3.82 3.35 -0.81
CA LEU A 54 -2.50 3.59 -0.20
C LEU A 54 -2.47 4.85 0.66
N ARG A 55 -3.01 5.98 0.18
CA ARG A 55 -3.11 7.20 1.00
C ARG A 55 -4.00 6.99 2.22
N HIS A 56 -5.13 6.31 2.05
CA HIS A 56 -6.05 6.10 3.16
C HIS A 56 -5.38 5.26 4.24
N LEU A 57 -4.71 4.18 3.86
CA LEU A 57 -3.95 3.31 4.75
C LEU A 57 -2.80 4.07 5.45
N SER A 58 -2.10 4.95 4.73
CA SER A 58 -1.02 5.77 5.29
C SER A 58 -1.49 6.73 6.38
N ARG A 59 -2.81 7.00 6.47
CA ARG A 59 -3.43 7.84 7.52
C ARG A 59 -4.00 7.04 8.70
N GLN A 60 -4.07 5.70 8.61
CA GLN A 60 -4.56 4.83 9.70
C GLN A 60 -3.43 4.52 10.70
N SER A 61 -2.91 5.54 11.38
CA SER A 61 -1.76 5.41 12.29
C SER A 61 -2.01 4.43 13.44
N ASP A 62 -3.26 4.25 13.84
CA ASP A 62 -3.69 3.34 14.90
C ASP A 62 -3.40 1.86 14.60
N ILE A 63 -3.27 1.48 13.32
CA ILE A 63 -2.93 0.09 12.93
C ILE A 63 -1.51 -0.07 12.39
N HIS A 64 -0.73 1.01 12.23
CA HIS A 64 0.62 0.93 11.62
C HIS A 64 1.54 -0.03 12.36
N HIS A 65 1.37 -0.20 13.67
CA HIS A 65 2.12 -1.15 14.50
C HIS A 65 1.85 -2.65 14.17
N LYS A 66 0.85 -2.94 13.33
CA LYS A 66 0.48 -4.29 12.84
C LYS A 66 0.71 -4.48 11.34
N LEU A 67 1.22 -3.45 10.66
CA LEU A 67 1.52 -3.50 9.24
C LEU A 67 2.99 -3.87 9.03
N LEU A 68 3.26 -4.80 8.10
CA LEU A 68 4.61 -5.25 7.77
C LEU A 68 5.01 -4.72 6.40
N PHE A 69 6.23 -4.21 6.28
CA PHE A 69 6.77 -3.86 4.99
C PHE A 69 7.12 -5.10 4.16
N GLY A 70 6.70 -5.09 2.90
CA GLY A 70 7.09 -6.06 1.90
C GLY A 70 6.89 -5.48 0.50
N THR A 71 7.77 -5.77 -0.44
CA THR A 71 7.68 -5.24 -1.81
C THR A 71 6.84 -6.11 -2.74
N ASP A 72 6.80 -7.42 -2.49
CA ASP A 72 6.35 -8.44 -3.44
C ASP A 72 7.18 -8.47 -4.75
N PHE A 73 8.47 -8.16 -4.69
CA PHE A 73 9.33 -8.27 -5.87
C PHE A 73 9.37 -9.72 -6.38
N PRO A 74 9.24 -9.99 -7.69
CA PRO A 74 9.34 -9.07 -8.84
C PRO A 74 8.01 -8.54 -9.40
N VAL A 75 6.91 -8.54 -8.64
CA VAL A 75 5.59 -8.11 -9.15
C VAL A 75 5.67 -6.71 -9.77
N PRO A 76 5.29 -6.55 -11.06
CA PRO A 76 5.35 -5.27 -11.73
C PRO A 76 4.39 -4.24 -11.12
N PHE A 77 4.86 -3.00 -11.06
CA PHE A 77 4.05 -1.85 -10.66
C PHE A 77 4.33 -0.68 -11.60
N SER A 78 3.42 0.30 -11.66
CA SER A 78 3.53 1.47 -12.54
C SER A 78 3.38 2.75 -11.74
N THR A 79 4.43 3.55 -11.60
CA THR A 79 4.35 4.86 -10.93
C THR A 79 3.44 5.88 -11.65
N MET A 80 2.94 5.55 -12.85
CA MET A 80 2.03 6.40 -13.63
C MET A 80 0.57 5.98 -13.50
N LEU A 81 0.30 4.66 -13.58
CA LEU A 81 -1.04 4.07 -13.54
C LEU A 81 -1.45 3.66 -12.13
N ASN A 82 -0.47 3.40 -11.26
CA ASN A 82 -0.67 3.18 -9.85
C ASN A 82 -0.39 4.47 -9.09
N SER A 83 -1.18 4.66 -8.04
CA SER A 83 -1.07 5.74 -7.09
C SER A 83 -1.22 7.11 -7.79
N TYR A 84 -1.88 8.08 -7.22
CA TYR A 84 -1.16 9.11 -6.50
C TYR A 84 -2.18 10.24 -6.40
N ASP A 85 -2.56 10.56 -5.19
CA ASP A 85 -2.73 11.95 -4.85
C ASP A 85 -1.40 12.71 -4.80
N LEU A 86 -0.24 12.07 -5.05
CA LEU A 86 1.00 12.79 -5.33
C LEU A 86 0.94 13.64 -6.61
N PRO A 87 1.61 14.80 -6.60
CA PRO A 87 1.75 15.67 -7.76
C PRO A 87 2.42 14.99 -8.96
N TYR A 88 2.02 15.36 -10.18
CA TYR A 88 2.59 14.82 -11.42
C TYR A 88 4.12 14.87 -11.46
N ARG A 89 4.74 15.97 -11.02
CA ARG A 89 6.21 16.14 -10.98
C ARG A 89 6.90 15.00 -10.23
N LYS A 90 6.33 14.58 -9.08
CA LYS A 90 6.86 13.47 -8.27
C LYS A 90 6.73 12.14 -8.99
N ARG A 91 5.60 11.88 -9.66
CA ARG A 91 5.40 10.65 -10.44
C ARG A 91 6.42 10.50 -11.56
N PHE A 92 6.66 11.58 -12.31
CA PHE A 92 7.69 11.60 -13.35
C PHE A 92 9.09 11.38 -12.79
N ALA A 93 9.42 11.99 -11.65
CA ALA A 93 10.70 11.75 -10.98
C ALA A 93 10.87 10.28 -10.57
N LEU A 94 9.83 9.67 -9.99
CA LEU A 94 9.84 8.25 -9.62
C LEU A 94 9.95 7.33 -10.84
N ALA A 95 9.24 7.63 -11.93
CA ALA A 95 9.29 6.83 -13.16
C ALA A 95 10.68 6.80 -13.84
N ARG A 96 11.51 7.81 -13.58
CA ARG A 96 12.90 7.88 -14.10
C ARG A 96 13.87 6.99 -13.35
N GLU A 97 13.52 6.51 -12.15
CA GLU A 97 14.37 5.60 -11.40
C GLU A 97 14.49 4.27 -12.15
N ALA A 98 15.69 3.91 -12.60
CA ALA A 98 15.91 2.72 -13.43
C ALA A 98 15.80 1.44 -12.61
N ASN A 99 16.29 1.46 -11.36
CA ASN A 99 16.26 0.30 -10.50
C ASN A 99 14.82 0.07 -9.95
N PRO A 100 14.17 -1.07 -10.24
CA PRO A 100 12.81 -1.33 -9.79
C PRO A 100 12.68 -1.39 -8.25
N PHE A 101 13.72 -1.84 -7.54
CA PHE A 101 13.73 -1.86 -6.07
C PHE A 101 13.77 -0.44 -5.50
N ASP A 102 14.72 0.37 -5.96
CA ASP A 102 14.85 1.77 -5.51
C ASP A 102 13.60 2.58 -5.88
N ARG A 103 13.01 2.29 -7.06
CA ARG A 103 11.76 2.91 -7.49
C ARG A 103 10.62 2.58 -6.52
N TYR A 104 10.50 1.33 -6.07
CA TYR A 104 9.47 0.92 -5.11
C TYR A 104 9.70 1.60 -3.76
N ALA A 105 10.95 1.55 -3.26
CA ALA A 105 11.35 2.16 -1.99
C ALA A 105 11.04 3.67 -1.98
N LYS A 106 11.45 4.39 -3.03
CA LYS A 106 11.16 5.83 -3.17
C LYS A 106 9.66 6.11 -3.24
N ALA A 107 8.89 5.27 -3.94
CA ALA A 107 7.44 5.43 -4.03
C ALA A 107 6.73 5.21 -2.69
N ILE A 108 7.11 4.19 -1.92
CA ILE A 108 6.46 3.88 -0.64
C ILE A 108 6.79 4.91 0.44
N LEU A 109 8.00 5.48 0.42
CA LEU A 109 8.45 6.50 1.36
C LEU A 109 7.64 7.81 1.28
N GLU A 110 6.97 8.07 0.15
CA GLU A 110 6.05 9.22 0.00
C GLU A 110 4.71 9.03 0.75
N TYR A 111 4.45 7.83 1.29
CA TYR A 111 3.27 7.50 2.08
C TYR A 111 3.62 7.13 3.52
N PHE A 112 4.68 6.35 3.69
CA PHE A 112 5.17 5.93 4.99
C PHE A 112 6.60 6.47 5.15
N PRO A 113 6.80 7.54 5.94
CA PRO A 113 8.13 8.10 6.18
C PRO A 113 9.09 7.06 6.76
N GLN A 114 10.39 7.27 6.62
CA GLN A 114 11.42 6.31 7.02
C GLN A 114 11.32 5.89 8.49
N GLU A 115 10.81 6.76 9.36
CA GLU A 115 10.63 6.55 10.79
C GLU A 115 9.37 5.72 11.11
N ASN A 116 8.57 5.37 10.09
CA ASN A 116 7.32 4.64 10.30
C ASN A 116 7.59 3.20 10.79
N PRO A 117 6.85 2.72 11.81
CA PRO A 117 7.08 1.39 12.39
C PRO A 117 6.88 0.22 11.42
N ILE A 118 6.21 0.41 10.27
CA ILE A 118 6.03 -0.67 9.29
C ILE A 118 7.34 -1.33 8.85
N TYR A 119 8.45 -0.57 8.89
CA TYR A 119 9.77 -1.03 8.46
C TYR A 119 10.48 -1.86 9.53
N THR A 120 10.06 -1.79 10.79
CA THR A 120 10.66 -2.52 11.91
C THR A 120 9.74 -3.57 12.50
N ASN A 121 8.43 -3.54 12.21
CA ASN A 121 7.45 -4.47 12.76
C ASN A 121 7.73 -5.95 12.47
N TYR A 122 8.57 -6.28 11.48
CA TYR A 122 8.95 -7.68 11.21
C TYR A 122 9.60 -8.35 12.43
N THR A 123 10.30 -7.60 13.27
CA THR A 123 10.97 -8.12 14.49
C THR A 123 9.97 -8.70 15.49
N LYS A 124 8.72 -8.22 15.50
CA LYS A 124 7.65 -8.74 16.36
C LYS A 124 7.24 -10.17 16.01
N ILE A 125 7.53 -10.62 14.79
CA ILE A 125 7.11 -11.92 14.27
C ILE A 125 8.31 -12.85 14.12
N LEU A 126 9.39 -12.34 13.52
CA LEU A 126 10.56 -13.15 13.19
C LEU A 126 11.58 -13.24 14.34
N GLY A 127 11.43 -12.42 15.39
CA GLY A 127 12.46 -12.24 16.40
C GLY A 127 13.56 -11.28 15.94
N GLU A 128 14.59 -11.11 16.78
CA GLU A 128 15.83 -10.42 16.43
C GLU A 128 16.76 -11.31 15.59
#